data_AF-A0A7Z0SWK3-F1
#
_entry.id   AF-A0A7Z0SWK3-F1
#
_cell.length_a   1.000
_cell.length_b   1.000
_cell.length_c   1.000
_cell.angle_alpha   90.00
_cell.angle_beta   90.00
_cell.angle_gamma   90.00
#
_symmetry.space_group_name_H-M   'P 1'
#
loop_
_entity.id
_entity.type
_entity.pdbx_description
1 polymer ?
#
loop_
_entity_poly.entity_id
_entity_poly.type
_entity_poly.pdbx_seq_one_letter_code
_entity_poly.pdbx_strand_id
1 'polypeptide(L)'
;MTTSPRPPRPGDPAADRPHLPMRPLWGCGSCQAEWPCPAARHALLAEYRTDRTALRVYLGALMSEAAEQLAQVQTHTASDLYRRFLLWV
;
A
#
# COMPACT_ATOMS: atom_id res chain seq x y z
N MET A 1 1.94 -1.58 -33.72
CA MET A 1 2.48 -2.61 -32.81
C MET A 1 1.92 -2.33 -31.43
N THR A 2 0.67 -2.77 -31.16
CA THR A 2 0.00 -2.53 -29.88
C THR A 2 0.12 -3.79 -29.04
N THR A 3 1.11 -3.83 -28.16
CA THR A 3 1.21 -4.87 -27.13
C THR A 3 0.20 -4.51 -26.04
N SER A 4 -1.00 -5.09 -26.07
CA SER A 4 -1.92 -5.05 -24.93
C SER A 4 -1.27 -5.79 -23.75
N PRO A 5 -1.24 -5.20 -22.54
CA PRO A 5 -0.80 -5.92 -21.36
C PRO A 5 -1.85 -6.98 -21.01
N ARG A 6 -1.40 -8.24 -20.93
CA ARG A 6 -2.22 -9.39 -20.52
C ARG A 6 -2.62 -9.23 -19.04
N PRO A 7 -3.88 -9.46 -18.65
CA PRO A 7 -4.26 -9.47 -17.25
C PRO A 7 -3.55 -10.65 -16.52
N PRO A 8 -3.07 -10.44 -15.28
CA PRO A 8 -2.42 -11.49 -14.51
C PRO A 8 -3.39 -12.66 -14.25
N ARG A 9 -2.90 -13.90 -14.37
CA ARG A 9 -3.71 -15.09 -14.08
C ARG A 9 -3.72 -15.34 -12.57
N PRO A 10 -4.86 -15.75 -11.99
CA PRO A 10 -4.88 -16.21 -10.61
C PRO A 10 -4.04 -17.49 -10.50
N GLY A 11 -2.91 -17.43 -9.81
CA GLY A 11 -1.93 -18.51 -9.65
C GLY A 11 -0.48 -18.18 -10.04
N ASP A 12 -0.18 -16.96 -10.52
CA ASP A 12 1.21 -16.54 -10.77
C ASP A 12 1.97 -16.32 -9.44
N PRO A 13 3.22 -16.77 -9.27
CA PRO A 13 4.03 -16.55 -8.06
C PRO A 13 4.35 -15.05 -7.81
N ALA A 14 4.01 -14.17 -8.75
CA ALA A 14 4.01 -12.72 -8.56
C ALA A 14 2.75 -12.20 -7.84
N ALA A 15 1.62 -12.91 -7.95
CA ALA A 15 0.38 -12.61 -7.25
C ALA A 15 0.45 -13.02 -5.76
N ASP A 16 1.33 -13.97 -5.44
CA ASP A 16 1.60 -14.43 -4.07
C ASP A 16 2.74 -13.66 -3.39
N ARG A 17 3.35 -12.69 -4.10
CA ARG A 17 4.43 -11.89 -3.56
C ARG A 17 3.85 -10.85 -2.58
N PRO A 18 4.33 -10.80 -1.32
CA PRO A 18 3.74 -9.95 -0.31
C PRO A 18 3.80 -8.48 -0.75
N HIS A 19 2.65 -7.81 -0.72
CA HIS A 19 2.50 -6.42 -1.16
C HIS A 19 3.03 -5.46 -0.09
N LEU A 20 4.34 -5.51 0.16
CA LEU A 20 5.03 -4.73 1.18
C LEU A 20 5.27 -3.28 0.72
N PRO A 21 5.31 -2.32 1.65
CA PRO A 21 5.69 -0.94 1.37
C PRO A 21 7.17 -0.86 1.02
N MET A 22 7.49 -0.25 -0.13
CA MET A 22 8.85 0.07 -0.56
C MET A 22 9.17 1.52 -0.25
N ARG A 23 10.17 1.74 0.60
CA ARG A 23 10.72 3.05 0.91
C ARG A 23 11.84 3.42 -0.08
N PRO A 24 12.07 4.71 -0.38
CA PRO A 24 11.41 5.91 0.16
C PRO A 24 10.18 6.37 -0.65
N LEU A 25 9.88 5.73 -1.78
CA LEU A 25 8.80 6.13 -2.69
C LEU A 25 7.40 5.70 -2.23
N TRP A 26 7.30 4.89 -1.18
CA TRP A 26 6.06 4.30 -0.67
C TRP A 26 5.25 3.58 -1.76
N GLY A 27 5.97 2.91 -2.67
CA GLY A 27 5.39 2.04 -3.69
C GLY A 27 5.16 0.63 -3.18
N CYS A 28 4.41 -0.18 -3.91
CA CYS A 28 4.23 -1.60 -3.61
C CYS A 28 5.30 -2.42 -4.33
N GLY A 29 6.01 -3.31 -3.62
CA GLY A 29 7.04 -4.16 -4.22
C GLY A 29 6.57 -5.19 -5.24
N SER A 30 5.27 -5.50 -5.26
CA SER A 30 4.67 -6.43 -6.22
C SER A 30 3.96 -5.70 -7.36
N CYS A 31 3.16 -4.68 -7.04
CA CYS A 31 2.36 -3.96 -8.05
C CYS A 31 3.07 -2.76 -8.69
N GLN A 32 4.10 -2.21 -8.04
CA GLN A 32 4.67 -0.88 -8.31
C GLN A 32 3.68 0.30 -8.27
N ALA A 33 2.41 0.03 -7.93
CA ALA A 33 1.43 1.04 -7.59
C ALA A 33 1.73 1.66 -6.22
N GLU A 34 1.06 2.77 -5.92
CA GLU A 34 1.17 3.43 -4.64
C GLU A 34 0.70 2.52 -3.49
N TRP A 35 1.51 2.40 -2.43
CA TRP A 35 1.17 1.61 -1.26
C TRP A 35 0.38 2.47 -0.26
N PRO A 36 -0.79 2.05 0.26
CA PRO A 36 -1.35 0.70 0.20
C PRO A 36 -2.16 0.45 -1.07
N CYS A 37 -1.72 -0.54 -1.85
CA CYS A 37 -2.45 -1.03 -3.02
C CYS A 37 -3.64 -1.91 -2.60
N PRO A 38 -4.67 -2.14 -3.46
CA PRO A 38 -5.86 -2.91 -3.09
C PRO A 38 -5.57 -4.30 -2.51
N ALA A 39 -4.56 -5.00 -3.04
CA ALA A 39 -4.15 -6.32 -2.53
C ALA A 39 -3.50 -6.24 -1.14
N ALA A 40 -2.64 -5.23 -0.89
CA ALA A 40 -2.08 -4.98 0.44
C ALA A 40 -3.17 -4.67 1.47
N ARG A 41 -4.16 -3.85 1.09
CA ARG A 41 -5.32 -3.53 1.94
C ARG A 41 -6.07 -4.81 2.30
N HIS A 42 -6.39 -5.64 1.32
CA HIS A 42 -7.10 -6.89 1.57
C HIS A 42 -6.31 -7.86 2.47
N ALA A 43 -5.01 -8.01 2.23
CA ALA A 43 -4.13 -8.83 3.07
C ALA A 43 -4.09 -8.32 4.53
N LEU A 44 -3.88 -7.02 4.72
CA LEU A 44 -3.89 -6.39 6.05
C LEU A 44 -5.26 -6.51 6.73
N LEU A 45 -6.35 -6.37 6.00
CA LEU A 45 -7.69 -6.53 6.57
C LEU A 45 -7.96 -7.97 7.01
N ALA A 46 -7.39 -8.96 6.31
CA ALA A 46 -7.51 -10.37 6.64
C ALA A 46 -6.62 -10.76 7.83
N GLU A 47 -5.38 -10.27 7.86
CA GLU A 47 -4.42 -10.49 8.95
C GLU A 47 -4.90 -9.87 10.26
N TYR A 48 -5.33 -8.60 10.22
CA TYR A 48 -5.85 -7.87 11.37
C TYR A 48 -7.38 -7.97 11.51
N ARG A 49 -7.98 -9.08 11.07
CA ARG A 49 -9.44 -9.27 11.14
C ARG A 49 -9.99 -9.21 12.57
N THR A 50 -9.19 -9.67 13.55
CA THR A 50 -9.55 -9.72 14.97
C THR A 50 -9.10 -8.49 15.75
N ASP A 51 -8.19 -7.68 15.20
CA ASP A 51 -7.67 -6.48 15.87
C ASP A 51 -7.53 -5.30 14.90
N ARG A 52 -8.66 -4.63 14.68
CA ARG A 52 -8.73 -3.42 13.85
C ARG A 52 -8.02 -2.21 14.46
N THR A 53 -7.75 -2.22 15.76
CA THR A 53 -7.02 -1.14 16.44
C THR A 53 -5.55 -1.25 16.13
N ALA A 54 -4.97 -2.45 16.25
CA ALA A 54 -3.59 -2.72 15.87
C ALA A 54 -3.33 -2.37 14.40
N LEU A 55 -4.27 -2.65 13.49
CA LEU A 55 -4.17 -2.23 12.09
C LEU A 55 -4.05 -0.70 11.93
N ARG A 56 -4.90 0.05 12.62
CA ARG A 56 -4.87 1.53 12.58
C ARG A 56 -3.59 2.10 13.15
N VAL A 57 -3.09 1.53 14.26
CA VAL A 57 -1.81 1.93 14.86
C VAL A 57 -0.65 1.65 13.90
N TYR A 58 -0.62 0.46 13.31
CA TYR A 58 0.39 0.07 12.31
C TYR A 58 0.38 1.02 11.10
N LEU A 59 -0.80 1.29 10.53
CA LEU A 59 -0.94 2.19 9.39
C LEU A 59 -0.63 3.65 9.77
N GLY A 60 -0.92 4.07 10.99
CA GLY A 60 -0.58 5.39 11.50
C GLY A 60 0.94 5.60 11.57
N ALA A 61 1.68 4.61 12.09
CA ALA A 61 3.13 4.64 12.10
C ALA A 61 3.71 4.74 10.67
N LEU A 62 3.22 3.90 9.76
CA LEU A 62 3.63 3.94 8.37
C LEU A 62 3.27 5.27 7.68
N MET A 63 2.11 5.85 7.98
CA MET A 63 1.68 7.14 7.44
C MET A 63 2.63 8.27 7.87
N SER A 64 3.06 8.29 9.13
CA SER A 64 4.03 9.26 9.64
C SER A 64 5.39 9.12 8.95
N GLU A 65 5.91 7.90 8.84
CA GLU A 65 7.15 7.64 8.11
C GLU A 65 7.03 8.02 6.63
N ALA A 66 5.85 7.80 6.03
CA ALA A 66 5.56 8.20 4.66
C ALA A 66 5.51 9.70 4.47
N ALA A 67 4.91 10.42 5.42
CA ALA A 67 4.88 11.87 5.40
C ALA A 67 6.29 12.46 5.39
N GLU A 68 7.17 11.95 6.26
CA GLU A 68 8.55 12.43 6.36
C GLU A 68 9.38 12.13 5.10
N GLN A 69 9.27 10.93 4.55
CA GLN A 69 10.04 10.53 3.38
C GLN A 69 9.51 11.14 2.09
N LEU A 70 8.19 11.17 1.91
CA LEU A 70 7.60 11.74 0.69
C LEU A 70 7.72 13.25 0.67
N ALA A 71 7.70 13.94 1.81
CA ALA A 71 7.93 15.40 1.87
C ALA A 71 9.28 15.82 1.24
N GLN A 72 10.26 14.92 1.15
CA GLN A 72 11.55 15.17 0.49
C GLN A 72 11.50 15.03 -1.03
N VAL A 73 10.49 14.32 -1.57
CA VAL A 73 10.37 13.98 -3.00
C VAL A 73 9.23 14.76 -3.66
N GLN A 74 8.09 14.88 -2.98
CA GLN A 74 6.93 15.62 -3.46
C GLN A 74 6.08 16.16 -2.30
N THR A 75 5.40 17.27 -2.55
CA THR A 75 4.40 17.78 -1.60
C THR A 75 3.17 16.87 -1.61
N HIS A 76 2.84 16.31 -0.45
CA HIS A 76 1.55 15.67 -0.19
C HIS A 76 0.83 16.44 0.91
N THR A 77 -0.50 16.54 0.81
CA THR A 77 -1.27 17.05 1.95
C THR A 77 -1.45 15.96 2.99
N ALA A 78 -1.56 16.36 4.27
CA ALA A 78 -1.89 15.42 5.35
C ALA A 78 -3.21 14.67 5.08
N SER A 79 -4.16 15.33 4.41
CA SER A 79 -5.42 14.73 4.00
C SER A 79 -5.24 13.62 2.96
N ASP A 80 -4.28 13.73 2.04
CA ASP A 80 -4.03 12.69 1.03
C ASP A 80 -3.46 11.43 1.67
N LEU A 81 -2.49 11.58 2.58
CA LEU A 81 -1.91 10.46 3.31
C LEU A 81 -2.94 9.80 4.24
N TYR A 82 -3.78 10.58 4.92
CA TYR A 82 -4.87 10.03 5.72
C TYR A 82 -5.87 9.22 4.89
N ARG A 83 -6.30 9.75 3.73
CA ARG A 83 -7.20 9.04 2.79
C ARG A 83 -6.58 7.74 2.29
N ARG A 84 -5.28 7.76 2.04
CA ARG A 84 -4.53 6.63 1.49
C ARG A 84 -4.26 5.53 2.52
N PHE A 85 -3.90 5.89 3.75
CA PHE A 85 -3.50 4.92 4.78
C PHE A 85 -4.65 4.51 5.70
N LEU A 86 -5.53 5.43 6.11
CA LEU A 86 -6.45 5.21 7.22
C LEU A 86 -7.94 5.23 6.85
N LEU A 87 -8.36 5.95 5.81
CA LEU A 87 -9.79 6.14 5.50
C LEU A 87 -10.55 4.84 5.13
N TRP A 88 -9.85 3.80 4.66
CA TRP A 88 -10.47 2.54 4.23
C TRP A 88 -10.54 1.46 5.31
N VAL A 89 -10.02 1.73 6.51
CA VAL A 89 -10.02 0.81 7.66
C VAL A 89 -11.16 1.15 8.61
#